data_AF-A0A8J8KAG1-F1
#
_entry.id   AF-A0A8J8KAG1-F1
#
_cell.length_a   1.000
_cell.length_b   1.000
_cell.length_c   1.000
_cell.angle_alpha   90.00
_cell.angle_beta   90.00
_cell.angle_gamma   90.00
#
_symmetry.space_group_name_H-M   'P 1'
#
loop_
_entity.id
_entity.type
_entity.pdbx_description
1 polymer ?
#
loop_
_entity_poly.entity_id
_entity_poly.type
_entity_poly.pdbx_seq_one_letter_code
_entity_poly.pdbx_strand_id
1 'polypeptide(L)'
;MVDFIAAMIATIITIPIFAILIVYWVTRWITHSKKKSFHLSVDISTLFFITAVHYLIIAIWGQSFLWIILLLLIVIASVFVFLQWKMNNEIIFKKVWKGFWRFNFLVFSFGYFTLIIYGLFKRLTDL
;
A
#
# COMPACT_ATOMS: atom_id res chain seq x y z
N MET A 1 11.64 -22.13 15.52
CA MET A 1 12.36 -21.12 14.71
C MET A 1 11.50 -20.59 13.56
N VAL A 2 10.83 -21.46 12.80
CA VAL A 2 9.91 -21.06 11.71
C VAL A 2 8.74 -20.20 12.23
N ASP A 3 8.16 -20.54 13.38
CA ASP A 3 7.00 -19.82 13.94
C ASP A 3 7.31 -18.38 14.33
N PHE A 4 8.53 -18.12 14.83
CA PHE A 4 8.97 -16.77 15.16
C PHE A 4 9.12 -15.89 13.92
N ILE A 5 9.72 -16.43 12.85
CA ILE A 5 9.87 -15.73 11.56
C ILE A 5 8.49 -15.47 10.94
N ALA A 6 7.59 -16.47 10.98
CA ALA A 6 6.23 -16.33 10.49
C ALA A 6 5.44 -15.26 11.26
N ALA A 7 5.56 -15.21 12.59
CA ALA A 7 4.91 -14.19 13.42
C ALA A 7 5.45 -12.77 13.15
N MET A 8 6.76 -12.64 12.93
CA MET A 8 7.37 -11.37 12.51
C MET A 8 6.83 -10.91 11.15
N ILE A 9 6.82 -11.80 10.15
CA ILE A 9 6.32 -11.51 8.81
C ILE A 9 4.83 -11.14 8.87
N ALA A 10 4.03 -11.91 9.61
CA ALA A 10 2.61 -11.64 9.80
C ALA A 10 2.37 -10.27 10.45
N THR A 11 3.16 -9.91 11.46
CA THR A 11 3.05 -8.60 12.13
C THR A 11 3.40 -7.45 11.18
N ILE A 12 4.47 -7.59 10.40
CA ILE A 12 4.90 -6.59 9.41
C ILE A 12 3.84 -6.42 8.31
N ILE A 13 3.23 -7.52 7.85
CA ILE A 13 2.16 -7.49 6.86
C ILE A 13 0.87 -6.89 7.44
N THR A 14 0.54 -7.23 8.70
CA THR A 14 -0.67 -6.76 9.38
C THR A 14 -0.58 -5.27 9.75
N ILE A 15 0.63 -4.79 10.02
CA ILE A 15 0.92 -3.41 10.41
C ILE A 15 1.87 -2.76 9.40
N PRO A 16 1.38 -2.37 8.21
CA PRO A 16 2.16 -1.71 7.15
C PRO A 16 2.90 -0.44 7.60
N ILE A 17 2.51 0.17 8.73
CA ILE A 17 3.26 1.26 9.36
C ILE A 17 4.65 0.80 9.82
N PHE A 18 4.77 -0.40 10.40
CA PHE A 18 6.09 -0.96 10.71
C PHE A 18 6.83 -1.32 9.42
N ALA A 19 6.14 -1.83 8.40
CA ALA A 19 6.75 -2.12 7.11
C ALA A 19 7.39 -0.87 6.49
N ILE A 20 6.71 0.28 6.46
CA ILE A 20 7.31 1.50 5.88
C ILE A 20 8.53 1.98 6.67
N LEU A 21 8.52 1.87 8.00
CA LEU A 21 9.68 2.23 8.84
C LEU A 21 10.87 1.31 8.59
N ILE A 22 10.65 -0.01 8.62
CA ILE A 22 11.70 -1.01 8.38
C ILE A 22 12.28 -0.83 6.97
N VAL A 23 11.42 -0.73 5.96
CA VAL A 23 11.85 -0.54 4.58
C VAL A 23 12.62 0.77 4.44
N TYR A 24 12.20 1.86 5.09
CA TYR A 24 12.96 3.12 5.07
C TYR A 24 14.36 2.96 5.68
N TRP A 25 14.48 2.27 6.82
CA TRP A 25 15.78 2.02 7.44
C TRP A 25 16.69 1.17 6.55
N VAL A 26 16.18 0.07 6.01
CA VAL A 26 16.93 -0.83 5.11
C VAL A 26 17.35 -0.09 3.84
N THR A 27 16.42 0.62 3.21
CA THR A 27 16.73 1.36 1.97
C THR A 27 17.70 2.49 2.22
N ARG A 28 17.65 3.17 3.38
CA ARG A 28 18.62 4.19 3.79
C ARG A 28 20.01 3.61 3.95
N TRP A 29 20.13 2.42 4.52
CA TRP A 29 21.41 1.74 4.64
C TRP A 29 22.03 1.42 3.29
N ILE A 30 21.22 1.03 2.30
CA ILE A 30 21.69 0.64 0.96
C ILE A 30 21.98 1.85 0.06
N THR A 31 21.07 2.83 0.00
CA THR A 31 21.17 3.94 -0.97
C THR A 31 21.98 5.13 -0.48
N HIS A 32 22.28 5.22 0.82
CA HIS A 32 22.97 6.34 1.48
C HIS A 32 22.38 7.74 1.18
N SER A 33 21.18 7.82 0.59
CA SER A 33 20.58 9.05 0.08
C SER A 33 19.15 9.18 0.56
N LYS A 34 18.91 10.14 1.47
CA LYS A 34 17.60 10.38 2.09
C LYS A 34 16.44 10.42 1.07
N LYS A 35 16.64 11.12 -0.06
CA LYS A 35 15.61 11.27 -1.10
C LYS A 35 15.33 9.98 -1.85
N LYS A 36 16.35 9.20 -2.20
CA LYS A 36 16.17 7.91 -2.90
C LYS A 36 15.56 6.88 -1.96
N SER A 37 16.02 6.82 -0.71
CA SER A 37 15.50 5.89 0.29
C SER A 37 14.03 6.14 0.58
N PHE A 38 13.61 7.40 0.72
CA PHE A 38 12.21 7.74 0.93
C PHE A 38 11.31 7.31 -0.25
N HIS A 39 11.73 7.55 -1.49
CA HIS A 39 10.94 7.12 -2.64
C HIS A 39 10.84 5.60 -2.73
N LEU A 40 11.95 4.89 -2.52
CA LEU A 40 11.96 3.43 -2.56
C LEU A 40 11.15 2.83 -1.41
N SER A 41 11.17 3.45 -0.23
CA SER A 41 10.39 2.97 0.91
C SER A 41 8.90 3.13 0.69
N VAL A 42 8.47 4.26 0.14
CA VAL A 42 7.09 4.46 -0.30
C VAL A 42 6.71 3.37 -1.30
N ASP A 43 7.52 3.17 -2.35
CA ASP A 43 7.20 2.23 -3.43
C ASP A 43 7.05 0.78 -2.91
N ILE A 44 7.95 0.32 -2.05
CA ILE A 44 7.87 -1.03 -1.48
C ILE A 44 6.69 -1.13 -0.49
N SER A 45 6.49 -0.11 0.36
CA SER A 45 5.41 -0.11 1.35
C SER A 45 4.01 -0.11 0.75
N THR A 46 3.83 0.40 -0.48
CA THR A 46 2.54 0.31 -1.20
C THR A 46 2.04 -1.12 -1.30
N LEU A 47 2.93 -2.08 -1.58
CA LEU A 47 2.55 -3.49 -1.66
C LEU A 47 2.05 -4.01 -0.31
N PHE A 48 2.72 -3.63 0.78
CA PHE A 48 2.28 -3.98 2.14
C PHE A 48 0.93 -3.34 2.48
N PHE A 49 0.68 -2.10 2.07
CA PHE A 49 -0.63 -1.46 2.29
C PHE A 49 -1.75 -2.14 1.49
N ILE A 50 -1.50 -2.52 0.23
CA ILE A 50 -2.47 -3.25 -0.59
C ILE A 50 -2.84 -4.58 0.06
N THR A 51 -1.85 -5.36 0.50
CA THR A 51 -2.09 -6.66 1.14
C THR A 51 -2.75 -6.49 2.51
N ALA A 52 -2.33 -5.51 3.31
CA ALA A 52 -2.95 -5.22 4.60
C ALA A 52 -4.43 -4.84 4.47
N VAL A 53 -4.77 -3.99 3.50
CA VAL A 53 -6.17 -3.63 3.20
C VAL A 53 -6.96 -4.87 2.78
N HIS A 54 -6.40 -5.71 1.93
CA HIS A 54 -7.04 -6.96 1.52
C HIS A 54 -7.38 -7.86 2.73
N TYR A 55 -6.42 -8.10 3.62
CA TYR A 55 -6.65 -8.94 4.80
C TYR A 55 -7.56 -8.28 5.84
N LEU A 56 -7.51 -6.96 6.01
CA LEU A 56 -8.46 -6.24 6.87
C LEU A 56 -9.89 -6.40 6.39
N ILE A 57 -10.12 -6.31 5.09
CA ILE A 57 -11.44 -6.52 4.51
C ILE A 57 -11.94 -7.94 4.80
N ILE A 58 -11.09 -8.96 4.61
CA ILE A 58 -11.44 -10.35 4.97
C ILE A 58 -11.75 -10.46 6.46
N ALA A 59 -10.95 -9.84 7.33
CA ALA A 59 -11.15 -9.89 8.78
C ALA A 59 -12.47 -9.24 9.24
N ILE A 60 -12.90 -8.16 8.56
CA ILE A 60 -14.09 -7.39 8.94
C ILE A 60 -15.38 -8.02 8.37
N TRP A 61 -15.35 -8.50 7.13
CA TRP A 61 -16.55 -8.99 6.41
C TRP A 61 -16.55 -10.49 6.11
N GLY A 62 -15.46 -11.21 6.37
CA GLY A 62 -15.36 -12.65 6.12
C GLY A 62 -15.28 -13.03 4.63
N GLN A 63 -15.14 -12.06 3.73
CA GLN A 63 -15.16 -12.28 2.28
C GLN A 63 -13.98 -11.57 1.60
N SER A 64 -13.47 -12.17 0.53
CA SER A 64 -12.39 -11.61 -0.28
C SER A 64 -12.95 -10.64 -1.33
N PHE A 65 -12.51 -9.38 -1.26
CA PHE A 65 -12.80 -8.36 -2.28
C PHE A 65 -11.54 -8.02 -3.10
N LEU A 66 -10.67 -9.00 -3.33
CA LEU A 66 -9.44 -8.81 -4.10
C LEU A 66 -9.73 -8.27 -5.51
N TRP A 67 -10.83 -8.70 -6.13
CA TRP A 67 -11.23 -8.23 -7.45
C TRP A 67 -11.53 -6.71 -7.46
N ILE A 68 -12.10 -6.15 -6.38
CA ILE A 68 -12.34 -4.70 -6.25
C ILE A 68 -11.00 -3.96 -6.15
N ILE A 69 -10.05 -4.50 -5.37
CA ILE A 69 -8.71 -3.93 -5.22
C ILE A 69 -8.00 -3.88 -6.58
N LEU A 70 -8.05 -4.97 -7.35
CA LEU A 70 -7.48 -5.01 -8.71
C LEU A 70 -8.18 -4.05 -9.66
N LEU A 71 -9.50 -3.96 -9.61
CA LEU A 71 -10.26 -3.01 -10.43
C LEU A 71 -9.87 -1.57 -10.10
N LEU A 72 -9.75 -1.24 -8.81
CA LEU A 72 -9.32 0.07 -8.35
C LEU A 72 -7.90 0.40 -8.84
N LEU A 73 -6.97 -0.56 -8.80
CA LEU A 73 -5.63 -0.40 -9.37
C LEU A 73 -5.68 -0.11 -10.88
N ILE A 74 -6.50 -0.82 -11.65
CA ILE A 74 -6.64 -0.61 -13.10
C ILE A 74 -7.26 0.76 -13.41
N VAL A 75 -8.27 1.19 -12.65
CA VAL A 75 -8.90 2.50 -12.80
C VAL A 75 -7.88 3.60 -12.54
N ILE A 76 -7.11 3.51 -11.45
CA ILE A 76 -6.07 4.48 -11.13
C ILE A 76 -5.00 4.49 -12.24
N ALA A 77 -4.56 3.32 -12.73
CA ALA A 77 -3.60 3.24 -13.83
C ALA A 77 -4.12 3.95 -15.09
N SER A 78 -5.36 3.69 -15.47
CA SER A 78 -6.03 4.31 -16.62
C SER A 78 -6.10 5.83 -16.49
N VAL A 79 -6.47 6.33 -15.30
CA VAL A 79 -6.51 7.77 -15.00
C VAL A 79 -5.12 8.39 -15.14
N PHE A 80 -4.07 7.75 -14.64
CA PHE A 80 -2.70 8.26 -14.76
C PHE A 80 -2.18 8.28 -16.18
N VAL A 81 -2.51 7.27 -17.00
CA VAL A 81 -2.19 7.27 -18.44
C VAL A 81 -2.89 8.43 -19.15
N PHE A 82 -4.19 8.62 -18.88
CA PHE A 82 -4.97 9.70 -19.47
C PHE A 82 -4.46 11.10 -19.07
N LEU A 83 -4.16 11.30 -17.78
CA LEU A 83 -3.59 12.56 -17.26
C LEU A 83 -2.24 12.86 -17.91
N GLN A 84 -1.37 11.86 -18.04
CA GLN A 84 -0.05 12.04 -18.67
C GLN A 84 -0.17 12.43 -20.14
N TRP A 85 -1.05 11.74 -20.88
CA TRP A 85 -1.34 12.04 -22.28
C TRP A 85 -1.85 13.47 -22.45
N LYS A 86 -2.80 13.90 -21.62
CA LYS A 86 -3.37 15.25 -21.66
C LYS A 86 -2.35 16.34 -21.29
N MET A 87 -1.42 16.07 -20.37
CA MET A 87 -0.48 17.09 -19.87
C MET A 87 0.79 17.24 -20.72
N ASN A 88 1.30 16.17 -21.32
CA ASN A 88 2.62 16.19 -21.95
C ASN A 88 2.60 15.89 -23.45
N ASN A 89 1.44 15.62 -24.06
CA ASN A 89 1.25 15.14 -25.45
C ASN A 89 1.97 13.83 -25.80
N GLU A 90 2.89 13.36 -24.95
CA GLU A 90 3.63 12.11 -25.06
C GLU A 90 3.53 11.30 -23.75
N ILE A 91 3.37 9.98 -23.92
CA ILE A 91 3.26 9.05 -22.80
C ILE A 91 4.66 8.65 -22.34
N ILE A 92 5.17 9.36 -21.35
CA ILE A 92 6.42 8.99 -20.66
C ILE A 92 6.08 7.95 -19.59
N PHE A 93 6.18 6.66 -19.93
CA PHE A 93 5.84 5.53 -19.04
C PHE A 93 6.46 5.62 -17.64
N LYS A 94 7.70 6.10 -17.53
CA LYS A 94 8.39 6.27 -16.24
C LYS A 94 7.70 7.29 -15.33
N LYS A 95 7.13 8.37 -15.89
CA LYS A 95 6.38 9.38 -15.13
C LYS A 95 5.00 8.83 -14.73
N VAL A 96 4.34 8.12 -15.64
CA VAL A 96 3.06 7.44 -15.36
C VAL A 96 3.22 6.48 -14.19
N TRP A 97 4.19 5.57 -14.26
CA TRP A 97 4.40 4.56 -13.23
C TRP A 97 4.70 5.19 -11.86
N LYS A 98 5.54 6.23 -11.82
CA LYS A 98 5.84 6.94 -10.57
C LYS A 98 4.61 7.63 -9.98
N GLY A 99 3.78 8.27 -10.81
CA GLY A 99 2.57 8.93 -10.36
C GLY A 99 1.55 7.92 -9.85
N PHE A 100 1.28 6.90 -10.66
CA PHE A 100 0.41 5.77 -10.35
C PHE A 100 0.77 5.13 -9.01
N TRP A 101 2.03 4.77 -8.82
CA TRP A 101 2.47 4.03 -7.64
C TRP A 101 2.38 4.88 -6.36
N ARG A 102 2.71 6.18 -6.45
CA ARG A 102 2.60 7.12 -5.32
C ARG A 102 1.16 7.41 -4.92
N PHE A 103 0.26 7.49 -5.89
CA PHE A 103 -1.15 7.71 -5.59
C PHE A 103 -1.77 6.47 -4.93
N ASN A 104 -1.42 5.27 -5.40
CA ASN A 104 -1.83 4.04 -4.74
C ASN A 104 -1.35 3.96 -3.30
N PHE A 105 -0.11 4.35 -3.01
CA PHE A 105 0.36 4.45 -1.63
C PHE A 105 -0.60 5.27 -0.77
N LEU A 106 -0.98 6.46 -1.23
CA LEU A 106 -1.87 7.35 -0.49
C LEU A 106 -3.26 6.73 -0.30
N VAL A 107 -3.86 6.20 -1.36
CA VAL A 107 -5.21 5.60 -1.33
C VAL A 107 -5.25 4.39 -0.39
N PHE A 108 -4.30 3.45 -0.52
CA PHE A 108 -4.28 2.24 0.30
C PHE A 108 -3.83 2.52 1.74
N SER A 109 -2.96 3.50 1.97
CA SER A 109 -2.62 3.93 3.33
C SER A 109 -3.83 4.55 4.04
N PHE A 110 -4.54 5.47 3.36
CA PHE A 110 -5.75 6.06 3.90
C PHE A 110 -6.86 5.02 4.13
N GLY A 111 -7.05 4.12 3.16
CA GLY A 111 -8.00 3.00 3.26
C GLY A 111 -7.69 2.08 4.45
N TYR A 112 -6.42 1.76 4.67
CA TYR A 112 -5.97 0.97 5.82
C TYR A 112 -6.35 1.62 7.16
N PHE A 113 -6.03 2.90 7.36
CA PHE A 113 -6.38 3.60 8.61
C PHE A 113 -7.89 3.67 8.82
N THR A 114 -8.64 3.97 7.76
CA THR A 114 -10.12 4.03 7.81
C THR A 114 -10.71 2.67 8.16
N LEU A 115 -10.22 1.59 7.56
CA LEU A 115 -10.67 0.23 7.82
C LEU A 115 -10.32 -0.25 9.23
N ILE A 116 -9.15 0.12 9.76
CA ILE A 116 -8.82 -0.17 11.16
C ILE A 116 -9.80 0.50 12.10
N ILE A 117 -10.02 1.81 11.92
CA ILE A 117 -10.94 2.56 12.78
C ILE A 117 -12.34 1.94 12.71
N TYR A 118 -12.83 1.68 11.49
CA TYR A 118 -14.11 1.01 11.28
C TYR A 118 -14.19 -0.38 11.93
N GLY A 119 -13.16 -1.22 11.72
CA GLY A 119 -13.09 -2.56 12.28
C GLY A 119 -13.05 -2.57 13.80
N LEU A 120 -12.36 -1.61 14.41
CA LEU A 120 -12.35 -1.40 15.86
C LEU A 120 -13.74 -1.00 16.37
N PHE A 121 -14.39 -0.02 15.74
CA PHE A 121 -15.75 0.37 16.12
C PHE A 121 -16.73 -0.78 16.02
N LYS A 122 -16.74 -1.50 14.89
CA LYS A 122 -17.59 -2.68 14.69
C LYS A 122 -17.41 -3.70 15.81
N ARG A 123 -16.15 -4.00 16.18
CA ARG A 123 -15.85 -4.97 17.24
C ARG A 123 -16.23 -4.48 18.64
N LEU A 124 -16.24 -3.17 18.87
CA LEU A 124 -16.68 -2.57 20.14
C LEU A 124 -18.20 -2.46 20.24
N THR A 125 -18.91 -2.31 19.12
CA THR A 125 -20.37 -2.23 19.08
C THR A 125 -21.05 -3.59 18.96
N ASP A 126 -20.36 -4.59 18.41
CA ASP A 126 -20.81 -5.99 18.37
C ASP A 126 -20.54 -6.73 19.71
N LEU A 127 -20.45 -5.98 20.83
CA LEU A 127 -20.46 -6.44 22.23
C LEU A 127 -21.87 -6.31 22.80
#